data_AF-A0A7S4UC12-F1
#
_entry.id   AF-A0A7S4UC12-F1
#
_cell.length_a   1.000
_cell.length_b   1.000
_cell.length_c   1.000
_cell.angle_alpha   90.00
_cell.angle_beta   90.00
_cell.angle_gamma   90.00
#
_symmetry.space_group_name_H-M   'P 1'
#
loop_
_entity.id
_entity.type
_entity.pdbx_description
1 polymer ?
#
loop_
_entity_poly.entity_id
_entity_poly.type
_entity_poly.pdbx_seq_one_letter_code
_entity_poly.pdbx_strand_id
1 'polypeptide(L)'
;DHRVRHCAAAVECGTKRVVKLSVLYASEPERSACPQSTVPGDTEVRTAFLTAARTAARSASSAHDGFHSTPHVDFFAREGLATCALASVGTEREEFEMLLGDLQREQKKDELEAAHKRLLDFMVQRDLSSWPKQLLLKAFIPMTTALNMERLKLKAYQALDAALPLHRDEVCLLLGETLMRDVNDPDPSVRSAALHAAFRLMSDEACRGSIVAHVIAHDPSPALRLQALQGVAALAEDASRSDTATARAELVRQLMDCYGDVLQRVLSARPGGRSPEASARGCSLGATSAADCDWAAASALAVRALVLLS
;
A
#
# COMPACT_ATOMS: atom_id res chain seq x y z
N ASP A 1 -5.16 -19.05 -28.41
CA ASP A 1 -3.70 -19.10 -28.64
C ASP A 1 -3.19 -17.89 -29.41
N HIS A 2 -3.09 -16.74 -28.73
CA HIS A 2 -2.35 -15.60 -29.28
C HIS A 2 -0.87 -15.81 -29.00
N ARG A 3 -0.13 -16.33 -29.98
CA ARG A 3 1.32 -16.43 -29.89
C ARG A 3 1.92 -15.04 -30.15
N VAL A 4 1.99 -14.22 -29.10
CA VAL A 4 2.74 -12.96 -29.14
C VAL A 4 4.22 -13.32 -29.23
N ARG A 5 4.87 -12.97 -30.33
CA ARG A 5 6.34 -13.10 -30.46
C ARG A 5 6.97 -11.76 -30.14
N HIS A 6 7.57 -11.68 -28.97
CA HIS A 6 8.44 -10.57 -28.63
C HIS A 6 9.87 -10.92 -29.06
N CYS A 7 10.46 -10.08 -29.90
CA CYS A 7 11.85 -10.20 -30.33
C CYS A 7 12.61 -8.95 -29.91
N ALA A 8 13.77 -9.10 -29.27
CA ALA A 8 14.72 -8.03 -29.04
C ALA A 8 15.93 -8.27 -29.95
N ALA A 9 16.33 -7.26 -30.72
CA ALA A 9 17.52 -7.30 -31.56
C ALA A 9 18.38 -6.06 -31.32
N ALA A 10 19.69 -6.23 -31.22
CA ALA A 10 20.63 -5.12 -31.22
C ALA A 10 20.69 -4.53 -32.63
N VAL A 11 20.59 -3.21 -32.74
CA VAL A 11 20.72 -2.49 -34.01
C VAL A 11 21.71 -1.35 -33.81
N GLU A 12 22.64 -1.19 -34.73
CA GLU A 12 23.52 -0.03 -34.77
C GLU A 12 22.82 1.10 -35.51
N CYS A 13 22.69 2.26 -34.86
CA CYS A 13 22.13 3.47 -35.44
C CYS A 13 23.18 4.58 -35.35
N GLY A 14 24.02 4.68 -36.39
CA GLY A 14 25.21 5.53 -36.38
C GLY A 14 26.24 5.04 -35.35
N THR A 15 26.73 5.94 -34.49
CA THR A 15 27.67 5.60 -33.40
C THR A 15 26.97 5.08 -32.13
N LYS A 16 25.64 4.92 -32.15
CA LYS A 16 24.86 4.47 -30.99
C LYS A 16 24.39 3.03 -31.19
N ARG A 17 24.56 2.18 -30.17
CA ARG A 17 23.85 0.90 -30.09
C ARG A 17 22.48 1.12 -29.48
N VAL A 18 21.45 0.67 -30.18
CA VAL A 18 20.05 0.76 -29.74
C VAL A 18 19.43 -0.64 -29.72
N VAL A 19 18.58 -0.88 -28.73
CA VAL A 19 17.80 -2.13 -28.65
C VAL A 19 16.54 -1.92 -29.48
N LYS A 20 16.41 -2.63 -30.60
CA LYS A 20 15.15 -2.68 -31.33
C LYS A 20 14.29 -3.76 -30.71
N LEU A 21 13.21 -3.30 -30.09
CA LEU A 21 12.19 -4.13 -29.51
C LEU A 21 11.06 -4.28 -30.53
N SER A 22 10.84 -5.49 -31.02
CA SER A 22 9.76 -5.81 -31.95
C SER A 22 8.72 -6.67 -31.24
N VAL A 23 7.48 -6.20 -31.16
CA VAL A 23 6.34 -6.99 -30.70
C VAL A 23 5.54 -7.36 -31.94
N LEU A 24 5.55 -8.65 -32.28
CA LEU A 24 4.71 -9.19 -33.35
C LEU A 24 3.39 -9.67 -32.75
N TYR A 25 2.34 -8.92 -33.03
CA TYR A 25 0.97 -9.39 -32.84
C TYR A 25 0.63 -10.32 -33.99
N ALA A 26 0.33 -11.58 -33.68
CA ALA A 26 -0.34 -12.44 -34.65
C ALA A 26 -1.76 -11.89 -34.82
N SER A 27 -2.02 -11.16 -35.91
CA SER A 27 -3.38 -10.83 -36.32
C SER A 27 -4.11 -12.14 -36.58
N GLU A 28 -5.28 -12.35 -35.96
CA GLU A 28 -6.17 -13.43 -36.37
C GLU A 28 -6.42 -13.35 -37.88
N PRO A 29 -6.60 -14.50 -38.57
CA PRO A 29 -6.89 -14.49 -39.99
C PRO A 29 -8.09 -13.59 -40.26
N GLU A 30 -7.88 -12.61 -41.15
CA GLU A 30 -8.82 -11.56 -41.52
C GLU A 30 -10.26 -12.10 -41.71
N ARG A 31 -11.09 -11.96 -40.68
CA ARG A 31 -12.54 -11.89 -40.90
C ARG A 31 -12.86 -10.46 -41.28
N SER A 32 -12.84 -10.23 -42.61
CA SER A 32 -13.59 -9.21 -43.33
C SER A 32 -13.74 -7.84 -42.63
N ALA A 33 -12.82 -6.94 -42.99
CA ALA A 33 -12.99 -5.49 -43.12
C ALA A 33 -14.09 -4.81 -42.28
N CYS A 34 -13.68 -4.24 -41.15
CA CYS A 34 -14.32 -3.03 -40.63
C CYS A 34 -13.21 -1.99 -40.36
N PRO A 35 -13.21 -0.83 -41.03
CA PRO A 35 -12.15 0.15 -40.86
C PRO A 35 -12.38 0.95 -39.58
N GLN A 36 -11.28 1.23 -38.87
CA GLN A 36 -11.17 2.16 -37.73
C GLN A 36 -11.65 1.62 -36.37
N SER A 37 -10.88 0.68 -35.80
CA SER A 37 -10.79 0.56 -34.35
C SER A 37 -9.31 0.71 -33.96
N THR A 38 -8.95 1.87 -33.43
CA THR A 38 -7.68 2.04 -32.70
C THR A 38 -7.80 1.21 -31.43
N VAL A 39 -7.24 0.00 -31.46
CA VAL A 39 -7.28 -0.94 -30.33
C VAL A 39 -6.59 -0.30 -29.12
N PRO A 40 -7.32 0.00 -28.02
CA PRO A 40 -6.77 0.70 -26.84
C PRO A 40 -5.68 -0.09 -26.08
N GLY A 41 -5.52 -1.39 -26.37
CA GLY A 41 -4.59 -2.29 -25.68
C GLY A 41 -3.11 -2.16 -26.12
N ASP A 42 -2.82 -1.54 -27.25
CA ASP A 42 -1.45 -1.50 -27.82
C ASP A 42 -0.49 -0.60 -27.00
N THR A 43 -1.03 0.45 -26.38
CA THR A 43 -0.27 1.35 -25.50
C THR A 43 0.13 0.71 -24.18
N GLU A 44 -0.72 -0.14 -23.59
CA GLU A 44 -0.49 -0.71 -22.26
C GLU A 44 0.59 -1.79 -22.27
N VAL A 45 0.52 -2.74 -23.22
CA VAL A 45 1.52 -3.80 -23.39
C VAL A 45 2.89 -3.19 -23.72
N ARG A 46 2.90 -2.18 -24.59
CA ARG A 46 4.12 -1.46 -24.96
C ARG A 46 4.74 -0.73 -23.77
N THR A 47 3.95 -0.14 -22.88
CA THR A 47 4.45 0.60 -21.71
C THR A 47 5.05 -0.32 -20.66
N ALA A 48 4.40 -1.45 -20.34
CA ALA A 48 4.93 -2.44 -19.42
C ALA A 48 6.24 -3.05 -19.93
N PHE A 49 6.27 -3.40 -21.22
CA PHE A 49 7.46 -3.92 -21.88
C PHE A 49 8.62 -2.92 -21.91
N LEU A 50 8.36 -1.65 -22.23
CA LEU A 50 9.37 -0.58 -22.19
C LEU A 50 9.89 -0.33 -20.76
N THR A 51 9.01 -0.42 -19.76
CA THR A 51 9.39 -0.23 -18.35
C THR A 51 10.29 -1.36 -17.87
N ALA A 52 9.92 -2.62 -18.14
CA ALA A 52 10.74 -3.79 -17.83
C ALA A 52 12.11 -3.74 -18.53
N ALA A 53 12.14 -3.40 -19.82
CA ALA A 53 13.38 -3.23 -20.57
C ALA A 53 14.27 -2.12 -19.98
N ARG A 54 13.67 -1.00 -19.54
CA ARG A 54 14.39 0.13 -18.95
C ARG A 54 14.97 -0.22 -17.57
N THR A 55 14.21 -0.92 -16.73
CA THR A 55 14.66 -1.39 -15.42
C THR A 55 15.84 -2.34 -15.57
N ALA A 56 15.74 -3.32 -16.46
CA ALA A 56 16.80 -4.29 -16.66
C ALA A 56 18.07 -3.67 -17.28
N ALA A 57 17.93 -2.69 -18.18
CA ALA A 57 19.06 -1.93 -18.71
C ALA A 57 19.79 -1.10 -17.62
N ARG A 58 19.05 -0.52 -16.66
CA ARG A 58 19.63 0.21 -15.52
C ARG A 58 20.42 -0.70 -14.59
N SER A 59 19.86 -1.85 -14.21
CA SER A 59 20.51 -2.82 -13.32
C SER A 59 21.81 -3.38 -13.91
N ALA A 60 21.85 -3.55 -15.23
CA ALA A 60 23.05 -4.03 -15.90
C ALA A 60 24.11 -2.92 -16.08
N SER A 61 23.71 -1.64 -16.12
CA SER A 61 24.64 -0.50 -16.19
C SER A 61 25.31 -0.23 -14.84
N SER A 62 24.59 -0.35 -13.73
CA SER A 62 25.13 -0.15 -12.38
C SER A 62 26.12 -1.25 -11.95
N ALA A 63 26.11 -2.41 -12.60
CA ALA A 63 27.05 -3.49 -12.35
C ALA A 63 28.45 -3.25 -12.96
N HIS A 64 28.60 -2.21 -13.79
CA HIS A 64 29.82 -2.00 -14.61
C HIS A 64 30.71 -0.82 -14.19
N ASP A 65 30.39 -0.10 -13.11
CA ASP A 65 31.21 1.02 -12.59
C ASP A 65 32.51 0.58 -11.87
N GLY A 66 32.86 -0.71 -11.93
CA GLY A 66 34.14 -1.24 -11.46
C GLY A 66 35.13 -1.49 -12.62
N PHE A 67 35.96 -0.49 -12.92
CA PHE A 67 37.30 -0.56 -13.54
C PHE A 67 37.75 -1.90 -14.18
N HIS A 68 37.65 -2.02 -15.51
CA HIS A 68 38.78 -2.09 -16.47
C HIS A 68 38.25 -2.45 -17.86
N SER A 69 38.80 -1.77 -18.86
CA SER A 69 38.53 -1.90 -20.29
C SER A 69 38.69 -3.33 -20.82
N THR A 70 37.61 -4.11 -20.80
CA THR A 70 37.48 -5.32 -21.63
C THR A 70 36.74 -4.98 -22.93
N PRO A 71 37.22 -5.47 -24.09
CA PRO A 71 36.56 -5.21 -25.36
C PRO A 71 35.22 -5.95 -25.39
N HIS A 72 34.16 -5.22 -25.76
CA HIS A 72 32.95 -5.83 -26.33
C HIS A 72 32.34 -6.99 -25.51
N VAL A 73 32.07 -6.77 -24.22
CA VAL A 73 31.18 -7.68 -23.50
C VAL A 73 29.78 -7.48 -24.08
N ASP A 74 29.28 -8.53 -24.72
CA ASP A 74 28.00 -8.57 -25.42
C ASP A 74 26.87 -8.50 -24.39
N PHE A 75 26.56 -7.28 -23.95
CA PHE A 75 25.48 -6.96 -23.00
C PHE A 75 24.11 -7.52 -23.46
N PHE A 76 24.01 -7.84 -24.75
CA PHE A 76 22.83 -8.36 -25.45
C PHE A 76 22.76 -9.89 -25.52
N ALA A 77 23.84 -10.61 -25.23
CA ALA A 77 23.86 -12.07 -25.24
C ALA A 77 23.38 -12.71 -23.93
N ARG A 78 23.00 -11.90 -22.92
CA ARG A 78 22.36 -12.41 -21.72
C ARG A 78 20.91 -12.77 -22.03
N GLU A 79 20.68 -14.03 -22.40
CA GLU A 79 19.36 -14.67 -22.46
C GLU A 79 18.47 -14.27 -21.27
N GLY A 80 19.05 -14.03 -20.08
CA GLY A 80 18.34 -13.63 -18.88
C GLY A 80 17.53 -12.34 -18.97
N LEU A 81 17.93 -11.34 -19.77
CA LEU A 81 17.26 -10.03 -19.74
C LEU A 81 15.94 -10.04 -20.53
N ALA A 82 15.95 -10.66 -21.71
CA ALA A 82 14.74 -10.92 -22.47
C ALA A 82 13.87 -11.96 -21.76
N THR A 83 14.46 -13.01 -21.16
CA THR A 83 13.69 -14.05 -20.47
C THR A 83 13.03 -13.53 -19.19
N CYS A 84 13.70 -12.68 -18.39
CA CYS A 84 13.09 -12.05 -17.22
C CYS A 84 12.02 -11.02 -17.62
N ALA A 85 12.25 -10.22 -18.68
CA ALA A 85 11.24 -9.29 -19.17
C ALA A 85 10.02 -10.04 -19.75
N LEU A 86 10.22 -11.15 -20.44
CA LEU A 86 9.14 -11.94 -21.05
C LEU A 86 8.41 -12.84 -20.07
N ALA A 87 9.11 -13.40 -19.08
CA ALA A 87 8.48 -14.16 -18.00
C ALA A 87 7.57 -13.25 -17.16
N SER A 88 7.97 -12.00 -16.91
CA SER A 88 7.25 -11.09 -16.02
C SER A 88 6.12 -10.31 -16.69
N VAL A 89 6.22 -10.01 -17.99
CA VAL A 89 5.29 -9.07 -18.67
C VAL A 89 3.97 -9.72 -19.12
N GLY A 90 3.76 -11.02 -18.88
CA GLY A 90 2.50 -11.71 -19.18
C GLY A 90 2.00 -12.61 -18.06
N THR A 91 2.87 -13.43 -17.47
CA THR A 91 2.43 -14.52 -16.59
C THR A 91 1.78 -14.05 -15.29
N GLU A 92 2.35 -13.03 -14.63
CA GLU A 92 1.79 -12.55 -13.36
C GLU A 92 0.47 -11.82 -13.56
N ARG A 93 0.33 -11.04 -14.64
CA ARG A 93 -0.94 -10.39 -14.99
C ARG A 93 -2.01 -11.40 -15.38
N GLU A 94 -1.66 -12.39 -16.19
CA GLU A 94 -2.56 -13.47 -16.59
C GLU A 94 -2.98 -14.31 -15.38
N GLU A 95 -2.05 -14.63 -14.47
CA GLU A 95 -2.34 -15.31 -13.20
C GLU A 95 -3.28 -14.47 -12.33
N PHE A 96 -3.03 -13.18 -12.20
CA PHE A 96 -3.91 -12.27 -11.46
C PHE A 96 -5.32 -12.19 -12.07
N GLU A 97 -5.43 -12.06 -13.38
CA GLU A 97 -6.73 -12.04 -14.07
C GLU A 97 -7.45 -13.39 -13.97
N MET A 98 -6.71 -14.51 -13.99
CA MET A 98 -7.25 -15.84 -13.73
C MET A 98 -7.79 -15.96 -12.31
N LEU A 99 -7.06 -15.50 -11.29
CA LEU A 99 -7.48 -15.50 -9.89
C LEU A 99 -8.74 -14.65 -9.68
N LEU A 100 -8.84 -13.50 -10.37
CA LEU A 100 -10.07 -12.71 -10.38
C LEU A 100 -11.23 -13.44 -11.07
N GLY A 101 -10.96 -14.17 -12.15
CA GLY A 101 -11.95 -15.00 -12.84
C GLY A 101 -12.44 -16.18 -12.00
N ASP A 102 -11.59 -16.78 -11.17
CA ASP A 102 -11.97 -17.83 -10.21
C ASP A 102 -13.02 -17.29 -9.22
N LEU A 103 -12.79 -16.11 -8.64
CA LEU A 103 -13.72 -15.47 -7.70
C LEU A 103 -15.12 -15.24 -8.25
N GLN A 104 -15.25 -15.01 -9.56
CA GLN A 104 -16.55 -14.80 -10.21
C GLN A 104 -17.30 -16.11 -10.46
N ARG A 105 -16.59 -17.24 -10.54
CA ARG A 105 -17.16 -18.56 -10.85
C ARG A 105 -17.56 -19.32 -9.59
N GLU A 106 -16.83 -19.13 -8.50
CA GLU A 106 -17.10 -19.86 -7.26
C GLU A 106 -18.38 -19.36 -6.56
N GLN A 107 -19.32 -20.28 -6.35
CA GLN A 107 -20.58 -19.98 -5.65
C GLN A 107 -20.63 -20.61 -4.25
N LYS A 108 -19.84 -21.65 -3.98
CA LYS A 108 -19.81 -22.28 -2.66
C LYS A 108 -18.95 -21.45 -1.72
N LYS A 109 -19.43 -21.24 -0.49
CA LYS A 109 -18.78 -20.41 0.52
C LYS A 109 -17.31 -20.79 0.75
N ASP A 110 -17.02 -22.07 0.93
CA ASP A 110 -15.66 -22.55 1.24
C ASP A 110 -14.71 -22.41 0.03
N GLU A 111 -15.22 -22.68 -1.18
CA GLU A 111 -14.48 -22.52 -2.44
C GLU A 111 -14.19 -21.04 -2.72
N LEU A 112 -15.16 -20.17 -2.41
CA LEU A 112 -15.04 -18.72 -2.51
C LEU A 112 -14.02 -18.17 -1.51
N GLU A 113 -14.03 -18.62 -0.25
CA GLU A 113 -13.01 -18.23 0.75
C GLU A 113 -11.61 -18.69 0.31
N ALA A 114 -11.49 -19.90 -0.22
CA ALA A 114 -10.22 -20.40 -0.77
C ALA A 114 -9.75 -19.60 -1.99
N ALA A 115 -10.66 -19.18 -2.88
CA ALA A 115 -10.35 -18.31 -4.01
C ALA A 115 -9.88 -16.91 -3.55
N HIS A 116 -10.54 -16.30 -2.56
CA HIS A 116 -10.10 -15.05 -1.95
C HIS A 116 -8.70 -15.21 -1.36
N LYS A 117 -8.47 -16.27 -0.58
CA LYS A 117 -7.16 -16.55 0.01
C LYS A 117 -6.06 -16.63 -1.05
N ARG A 118 -6.29 -17.32 -2.19
CA ARG A 118 -5.33 -17.43 -3.29
C ARG A 118 -4.99 -16.07 -3.91
N LEU A 119 -6.01 -15.24 -4.18
CA LEU A 119 -5.79 -13.87 -4.67
C LEU A 119 -4.96 -13.03 -3.69
N LEU A 120 -5.33 -13.06 -2.40
CA LEU A 120 -4.63 -12.30 -1.38
C LEU A 120 -3.18 -12.77 -1.20
N ASP A 121 -2.95 -14.09 -1.19
CA ASP A 121 -1.60 -14.66 -1.14
C ASP A 121 -0.75 -14.20 -2.32
N PHE A 122 -1.32 -14.18 -3.54
CA PHE A 122 -0.65 -13.64 -4.72
C PHE A 122 -0.28 -12.17 -4.52
N MET A 123 -1.22 -11.33 -4.08
CA MET A 123 -0.97 -9.89 -3.91
C MET A 123 0.08 -9.58 -2.85
N VAL A 124 0.10 -10.34 -1.75
CA VAL A 124 1.08 -10.13 -0.66
C VAL A 124 2.49 -10.58 -1.05
N GLN A 125 2.62 -11.58 -1.94
CA GLN A 125 3.91 -12.13 -2.34
C GLN A 125 4.58 -11.37 -3.49
N ARG A 126 3.85 -10.51 -4.20
CA ARG A 126 4.33 -9.81 -5.40
C ARG A 126 4.55 -8.33 -5.13
N ASP A 127 5.53 -7.75 -5.81
CA ASP A 127 5.72 -6.30 -5.83
C ASP A 127 4.72 -5.66 -6.80
N LEU A 128 3.67 -5.07 -6.26
CA LEU A 128 2.60 -4.42 -7.02
C LEU A 128 2.85 -2.92 -7.23
N SER A 129 3.99 -2.38 -6.79
CA SER A 129 4.27 -0.94 -6.83
C SER A 129 4.28 -0.35 -8.24
N SER A 130 4.67 -1.15 -9.24
CA SER A 130 4.69 -0.76 -10.65
C SER A 130 3.42 -1.13 -11.42
N TRP A 131 2.43 -1.75 -10.78
CA TRP A 131 1.24 -2.24 -11.46
C TRP A 131 0.28 -1.09 -11.81
N PRO A 132 -0.42 -1.15 -12.96
CA PRO A 132 -1.41 -0.15 -13.31
C PRO A 132 -2.54 -0.11 -12.27
N LYS A 133 -2.88 1.08 -11.79
CA LYS A 133 -3.96 1.30 -10.83
C LYS A 133 -5.28 0.66 -11.28
N GLN A 134 -5.62 0.77 -12.56
CA GLN A 134 -6.85 0.21 -13.16
C GLN A 134 -6.92 -1.31 -13.00
N LEU A 135 -5.77 -1.99 -13.03
CA LEU A 135 -5.70 -3.43 -12.83
C LEU A 135 -5.93 -3.78 -11.36
N LEU A 136 -5.31 -3.04 -10.43
CA LEU A 136 -5.48 -3.24 -8.99
C LEU A 136 -6.88 -2.89 -8.50
N LEU A 137 -7.55 -1.90 -9.12
CA LEU A 137 -8.94 -1.55 -8.83
C LEU A 137 -9.90 -2.75 -9.05
N LYS A 138 -9.59 -3.67 -9.97
CA LYS A 138 -10.39 -4.90 -10.15
C LYS A 138 -10.34 -5.82 -8.93
N ALA A 139 -9.25 -5.79 -8.16
CA ALA A 139 -9.10 -6.56 -6.91
C ALA A 139 -9.62 -5.82 -5.68
N PHE A 140 -10.00 -4.53 -5.79
CA PHE A 140 -10.47 -3.77 -4.63
C PHE A 140 -11.70 -4.41 -3.99
N ILE A 141 -12.74 -4.73 -4.77
CA ILE A 141 -13.97 -5.35 -4.25
C ILE A 141 -13.70 -6.74 -3.63
N PRO A 142 -12.92 -7.65 -4.25
CA PRO A 142 -12.48 -8.87 -3.58
C PRO A 142 -11.75 -8.64 -2.25
N MET A 143 -10.83 -7.67 -2.19
CA MET A 143 -10.11 -7.35 -0.95
C MET A 143 -11.06 -6.86 0.14
N THR A 144 -11.98 -5.94 -0.19
CA THR A 144 -12.96 -5.43 0.78
C THR A 144 -13.96 -6.50 1.22
N THR A 145 -14.32 -7.41 0.31
CA THR A 145 -15.17 -8.57 0.64
C THR A 145 -14.46 -9.51 1.61
N ALA A 146 -13.16 -9.74 1.42
CA ALA A 146 -12.35 -10.55 2.33
C ALA A 146 -12.18 -9.92 3.73
N LEU A 147 -12.33 -8.59 3.90
CA LEU A 147 -12.40 -7.95 5.22
C LEU A 147 -13.64 -8.36 6.03
N ASN A 148 -14.65 -8.97 5.40
CA ASN A 148 -15.80 -9.55 6.10
C ASN A 148 -15.61 -11.04 6.42
N MET A 149 -14.48 -11.63 6.04
CA MET A 149 -14.12 -13.01 6.33
C MET A 149 -13.09 -13.02 7.45
N GLU A 150 -13.48 -13.42 8.68
CA GLU A 150 -12.62 -13.34 9.88
C GLU A 150 -11.21 -13.91 9.66
N ARG A 151 -11.11 -15.06 8.98
CA ARG A 151 -9.84 -15.74 8.70
C ARG A 151 -8.94 -15.02 7.69
N LEU A 152 -9.50 -14.11 6.90
CA LEU A 152 -8.79 -13.41 5.84
C LEU A 152 -8.56 -11.92 6.13
N LYS A 153 -9.20 -11.33 7.15
CA LYS A 153 -9.08 -9.89 7.48
C LYS A 153 -7.65 -9.37 7.47
N LEU A 154 -6.77 -10.00 8.25
CA LEU A 154 -5.39 -9.56 8.36
C LEU A 154 -4.66 -9.63 7.01
N LYS A 155 -4.93 -10.68 6.23
CA LYS A 155 -4.32 -10.86 4.91
C LYS A 155 -4.89 -9.88 3.87
N ALA A 156 -6.18 -9.54 3.97
CA ALA A 156 -6.80 -8.52 3.14
C ALA A 156 -6.18 -7.14 3.41
N TYR A 157 -5.90 -6.79 4.67
CA TYR A 157 -5.14 -5.58 4.98
C TYR A 157 -3.71 -5.61 4.46
N GLN A 158 -3.01 -6.75 4.53
CA GLN A 158 -1.68 -6.91 3.94
C GLN A 158 -1.70 -6.71 2.41
N ALA A 159 -2.71 -7.26 1.72
CA ALA A 159 -2.88 -7.07 0.28
C ALA A 159 -3.20 -5.61 -0.09
N LEU A 160 -4.03 -4.93 0.70
CA LEU A 160 -4.31 -3.49 0.54
C LEU A 160 -3.05 -2.64 0.76
N ASP A 161 -2.21 -2.98 1.75
CA ASP A 161 -0.94 -2.28 1.97
C ASP A 161 0.03 -2.50 0.81
N ALA A 162 0.11 -3.72 0.26
CA ALA A 162 0.92 -4.04 -0.92
C ALA A 162 0.46 -3.31 -2.18
N ALA A 163 -0.83 -2.99 -2.30
CA ALA A 163 -1.41 -2.27 -3.43
C ALA A 163 -1.15 -0.74 -3.36
N LEU A 164 0.12 -0.34 -3.31
CA LEU A 164 0.56 1.07 -3.21
C LEU A 164 -0.15 2.03 -4.18
N PRO A 165 -0.43 1.68 -5.46
CA PRO A 165 -1.14 2.58 -6.37
C PRO A 165 -2.58 2.92 -5.97
N LEU A 166 -3.16 2.21 -4.99
CA LEU A 166 -4.48 2.51 -4.40
C LEU A 166 -4.40 3.40 -3.16
N HIS A 167 -3.21 3.68 -2.64
CA HIS A 167 -3.05 4.49 -1.43
C HIS A 167 -3.58 5.91 -1.69
N ARG A 168 -4.35 6.43 -0.72
CA ARG A 168 -5.02 7.74 -0.80
C ARG A 168 -5.98 7.89 -1.98
N ASP A 169 -6.36 6.80 -2.64
CA ASP A 169 -7.37 6.84 -3.67
C ASP A 169 -8.76 7.07 -3.09
N GLU A 170 -9.61 7.77 -3.83
CA GLU A 170 -10.99 8.05 -3.41
C GLU A 170 -11.79 6.76 -3.17
N VAL A 171 -11.47 5.66 -3.88
CA VAL A 171 -12.13 4.37 -3.66
C VAL A 171 -11.92 3.85 -2.23
N CYS A 172 -10.79 4.21 -1.61
CA CYS A 172 -10.47 3.78 -0.25
C CYS A 172 -11.36 4.48 0.80
N LEU A 173 -12.04 5.57 0.47
CA LEU A 173 -13.04 6.18 1.36
C LEU A 173 -14.19 5.21 1.69
N LEU A 174 -14.48 4.27 0.79
CA LEU A 174 -15.47 3.21 1.01
C LEU A 174 -15.07 2.26 2.15
N LEU A 175 -13.81 2.28 2.58
CA LEU A 175 -13.33 1.51 3.72
C LEU A 175 -13.65 2.17 5.07
N GLY A 176 -14.10 3.43 5.11
CA GLY A 176 -14.26 4.19 6.37
C GLY A 176 -15.06 3.44 7.43
N GLU A 177 -16.24 2.92 7.08
CA GLU A 177 -17.08 2.13 8.00
C GLU A 177 -16.42 0.81 8.40
N THR A 178 -15.75 0.13 7.45
CA THR A 178 -15.05 -1.13 7.69
C THR A 178 -13.87 -0.93 8.64
N LEU A 179 -13.08 0.12 8.44
CA LEU A 179 -11.96 0.50 9.31
C LEU A 179 -12.47 0.88 10.70
N MET A 180 -13.54 1.66 10.80
CA MET A 180 -14.13 2.04 12.09
C MET A 180 -14.64 0.82 12.87
N ARG A 181 -15.21 -0.17 12.17
CA ARG A 181 -15.58 -1.46 12.78
C ARG A 181 -14.35 -2.23 13.23
N ASP A 182 -13.34 -2.36 12.38
CA ASP A 182 -12.20 -3.24 12.60
C ASP A 182 -11.15 -2.66 13.57
N VAL A 183 -11.14 -1.34 13.84
CA VAL A 183 -10.42 -0.77 15.01
C VAL A 183 -11.08 -1.12 16.35
N ASN A 184 -12.21 -1.81 16.35
CA ASN A 184 -12.84 -2.38 17.54
C ASN A 184 -12.83 -3.93 17.51
N ASP A 185 -12.10 -4.55 16.59
CA ASP A 185 -12.00 -6.01 16.47
C ASP A 185 -11.40 -6.63 17.74
N PRO A 186 -11.86 -7.81 18.21
CA PRO A 186 -11.24 -8.49 19.35
C PRO A 186 -9.75 -8.81 19.12
N ASP A 187 -9.33 -9.07 17.89
CA ASP A 187 -7.94 -9.36 17.55
C ASP A 187 -7.10 -8.06 17.47
N PRO A 188 -6.10 -7.88 18.36
CA PRO A 188 -5.23 -6.70 18.32
C PRO A 188 -4.43 -6.57 17.01
N SER A 189 -4.14 -7.67 16.30
CA SER A 189 -3.45 -7.63 15.01
C SER A 189 -4.35 -7.03 13.92
N VAL A 190 -5.65 -7.33 13.95
CA VAL A 190 -6.64 -6.72 13.04
C VAL A 190 -6.81 -5.23 13.36
N ARG A 191 -6.95 -4.85 14.64
CA ARG A 191 -7.02 -3.44 15.03
C ARG A 191 -5.79 -2.63 14.59
N SER A 192 -4.59 -3.18 14.76
CA SER A 192 -3.34 -2.56 14.30
C SER A 192 -3.32 -2.39 12.77
N ALA A 193 -3.73 -3.43 12.03
CA ALA A 193 -3.79 -3.39 10.58
C ALA A 193 -4.81 -2.36 10.07
N ALA A 194 -5.98 -2.27 10.71
CA ALA A 194 -7.00 -1.26 10.41
C ALA A 194 -6.51 0.16 10.69
N LEU A 195 -5.84 0.39 11.82
CA LEU A 195 -5.22 1.69 12.13
C LEU A 195 -4.16 2.07 11.08
N HIS A 196 -3.29 1.13 10.71
CA HIS A 196 -2.27 1.36 9.68
C HIS A 196 -2.91 1.68 8.32
N ALA A 197 -3.93 0.92 7.93
CA ALA A 197 -4.70 1.16 6.72
C ALA A 197 -5.37 2.55 6.72
N ALA A 198 -5.88 3.03 7.87
CA ALA A 198 -6.43 4.38 7.97
C ALA A 198 -5.39 5.46 7.62
N PHE A 199 -4.14 5.34 8.07
CA PHE A 199 -3.10 6.31 7.72
C PHE A 199 -2.66 6.26 6.26
N ARG A 200 -2.64 5.07 5.65
CA ARG A 200 -2.13 4.88 4.28
C ARG A 200 -3.17 5.04 3.19
N LEU A 201 -4.36 4.50 3.41
CA LEU A 201 -5.39 4.40 2.38
C LEU A 201 -6.30 5.62 2.35
N MET A 202 -6.56 6.26 3.51
CA MET A 202 -7.49 7.38 3.57
C MET A 202 -6.81 8.69 3.17
N SER A 203 -7.39 9.37 2.19
CA SER A 203 -7.03 10.73 1.80
C SER A 203 -7.79 11.80 2.60
N ASP A 204 -9.03 11.51 2.98
CA ASP A 204 -9.87 12.43 3.75
C ASP A 204 -9.50 12.45 5.24
N GLU A 205 -9.13 13.63 5.74
CA GLU A 205 -8.71 13.81 7.13
C GLU A 205 -9.86 13.68 8.11
N ALA A 206 -11.10 14.07 7.75
CA ALA A 206 -12.23 13.96 8.67
C ALA A 206 -12.55 12.49 8.98
N CYS A 207 -12.59 11.64 7.95
CA CYS A 207 -12.81 10.21 8.09
C CYS A 207 -11.64 9.52 8.82
N ARG A 208 -10.38 9.82 8.44
CA ARG A 208 -9.20 9.31 9.13
C ARG A 208 -9.16 9.76 10.60
N GLY A 209 -9.44 11.03 10.84
CA GLY A 209 -9.44 11.68 12.15
C GLY A 209 -10.39 11.01 13.12
N SER A 210 -11.61 10.68 12.67
CA SER A 210 -12.60 9.95 13.47
C SER A 210 -12.06 8.59 13.96
N ILE A 211 -11.47 7.81 13.05
CA ILE A 211 -10.92 6.47 13.36
C ILE A 211 -9.73 6.58 14.32
N VAL A 212 -8.77 7.46 14.00
CA VAL A 212 -7.52 7.61 14.77
C VAL A 212 -7.80 8.22 16.15
N ALA A 213 -8.65 9.24 16.24
CA ALA A 213 -9.05 9.83 17.52
C ALA A 213 -9.80 8.82 18.40
N HIS A 214 -10.63 7.96 17.80
CA HIS A 214 -11.29 6.86 18.51
C HIS A 214 -10.26 5.88 19.10
N VAL A 215 -9.27 5.47 18.31
CA VAL A 215 -8.21 4.57 18.79
C VAL A 215 -7.44 5.21 19.95
N ILE A 216 -7.00 6.47 19.82
CA ILE A 216 -6.26 7.19 20.88
C ILE A 216 -7.07 7.23 22.18
N ALA A 217 -8.37 7.51 22.09
CA ALA A 217 -9.22 7.68 23.26
C ALA A 217 -9.65 6.36 23.91
N HIS A 218 -9.89 5.31 23.12
CA HIS A 218 -10.67 4.16 23.58
C HIS A 218 -9.99 2.79 23.39
N ASP A 219 -8.89 2.66 22.64
CA ASP A 219 -8.29 1.34 22.43
C ASP A 219 -7.73 0.77 23.75
N PRO A 220 -8.05 -0.49 24.10
CA PRO A 220 -7.59 -1.11 25.34
C PRO A 220 -6.08 -1.32 25.37
N SER A 221 -5.41 -1.39 24.22
CA SER A 221 -3.96 -1.55 24.10
C SER A 221 -3.24 -0.19 24.17
N PRO A 222 -2.41 0.05 25.19
CA PRO A 222 -1.56 1.25 25.23
C PRO A 222 -0.65 1.37 24.00
N ALA A 223 -0.16 0.25 23.47
CA ALA A 223 0.70 0.23 22.30
C ALA A 223 -0.01 0.74 21.04
N LEU A 224 -1.30 0.40 20.84
CA LEU A 224 -2.07 0.91 19.71
C LEU A 224 -2.40 2.40 19.86
N ARG A 225 -2.72 2.85 21.07
CA ARG A 225 -2.89 4.28 21.37
C ARG A 225 -1.61 5.07 21.07
N LEU A 226 -0.46 4.53 21.46
CA LEU A 226 0.85 5.12 21.17
C LEU A 226 1.13 5.13 19.67
N GLN A 227 0.87 4.03 18.95
CA GLN A 227 1.03 3.96 17.50
C GLN A 227 0.15 4.99 16.77
N ALA A 228 -1.09 5.20 17.23
CA ALA A 228 -1.98 6.23 16.69
C ALA A 228 -1.42 7.64 16.91
N LEU A 229 -0.91 7.94 18.12
CA LEU A 229 -0.24 9.22 18.41
C LEU A 229 1.03 9.43 17.57
N GLN A 230 1.82 8.38 17.34
CA GLN A 230 2.98 8.44 16.44
C GLN A 230 2.57 8.80 15.02
N GLY A 231 1.48 8.21 14.52
CA GLY A 231 0.93 8.54 13.20
C GLY A 231 0.49 10.01 13.12
N VAL A 232 -0.21 10.52 14.14
CA VAL A 232 -0.60 11.95 14.20
C VAL A 232 0.63 12.87 14.23
N ALA A 233 1.66 12.53 15.01
CA ALA A 233 2.90 13.30 15.03
C ALA A 233 3.59 13.31 13.66
N ALA A 234 3.63 12.17 12.95
CA ALA A 234 4.17 12.10 11.60
C ALA A 234 3.38 12.95 10.60
N LEU A 235 2.04 12.99 10.69
CA LEU A 235 1.21 13.88 9.87
C LEU A 235 1.51 15.37 10.14
N ALA A 236 1.68 15.75 11.41
CA ALA A 236 2.04 17.11 11.77
C ALA A 236 3.44 17.50 11.25
N GLU A 237 4.41 16.57 11.31
CA GLU A 237 5.73 16.75 10.72
C GLU A 237 5.65 16.94 9.19
N ASP A 238 4.87 16.12 8.50
CA ASP A 238 4.64 16.25 7.05
C ASP A 238 4.00 17.60 6.69
N ALA A 239 2.99 18.03 7.45
CA ALA A 239 2.35 19.34 7.27
C ALA A 239 3.36 20.49 7.46
N SER A 240 4.25 20.39 8.45
CA SER A 240 5.29 21.39 8.71
C SER A 240 6.30 21.52 7.56
N ARG A 241 6.47 20.45 6.77
CA ARG A 241 7.39 20.39 5.62
C ARG A 241 6.75 20.86 4.30
N SER A 242 5.50 21.31 4.31
CA SER A 242 4.83 21.77 3.09
C SER A 242 5.55 22.97 2.45
N ASP A 243 5.71 22.93 1.13
CA ASP A 243 6.50 23.89 0.34
C ASP A 243 5.99 25.33 0.44
N THR A 244 4.70 25.52 0.74
CA THR A 244 4.08 26.85 0.82
C THR A 244 3.52 27.13 2.21
N ALA A 245 3.60 28.39 2.64
CA ALA A 245 3.06 28.81 3.92
C ALA A 245 1.53 28.65 3.98
N THR A 246 0.82 28.87 2.87
CA THR A 246 -0.64 28.71 2.77
C THR A 246 -1.05 27.25 2.88
N ALA A 247 -0.41 26.33 2.15
CA ALA A 247 -0.72 24.90 2.25
C ALA A 247 -0.39 24.35 3.64
N ARG A 248 0.73 24.78 4.24
CA ARG A 248 1.07 24.45 5.62
C ARG A 248 0.00 24.90 6.61
N ALA A 249 -0.42 26.17 6.55
CA ALA A 249 -1.44 26.70 7.45
C ALA A 249 -2.78 25.94 7.33
N GLU A 250 -3.16 25.58 6.11
CA GLU A 250 -4.39 24.82 5.87
C GLU A 250 -4.32 23.38 6.40
N LEU A 251 -3.20 22.68 6.15
CA LEU A 251 -2.97 21.34 6.69
C LEU A 251 -2.94 21.35 8.24
N VAL A 252 -2.24 22.33 8.82
CA VAL A 252 -2.17 22.49 10.28
C VAL A 252 -3.57 22.72 10.86
N ARG A 253 -4.36 23.61 10.26
CA ARG A 253 -5.74 23.87 10.67
C ARG A 253 -6.59 22.59 10.60
N GLN A 254 -6.53 21.87 9.48
CA GLN A 254 -7.28 20.63 9.29
C GLN A 254 -6.91 19.57 10.34
N LEU A 255 -5.62 19.40 10.63
CA LEU A 255 -5.13 18.48 11.65
C LEU A 255 -5.57 18.92 13.07
N MET A 256 -5.55 20.22 13.37
CA MET A 256 -6.06 20.74 14.65
C MET A 256 -7.55 20.52 14.82
N ASP A 257 -8.35 20.73 13.76
CA ASP A 257 -9.79 20.49 13.77
C ASP A 257 -10.11 19.01 14.03
N CYS A 258 -9.27 18.09 13.53
CA CYS A 258 -9.51 16.64 13.66
C CYS A 258 -8.93 16.04 14.95
N TYR A 259 -7.76 16.51 15.41
CA TYR A 259 -7.00 15.87 16.49
C TYR A 259 -6.84 16.73 17.75
N GLY A 260 -7.06 18.05 17.68
CA GLY A 260 -6.78 18.98 18.77
C GLY A 260 -7.43 18.55 20.09
N ASP A 261 -8.71 18.21 20.06
CA ASP A 261 -9.47 17.80 21.26
C ASP A 261 -8.94 16.50 21.88
N VAL A 262 -8.54 15.51 21.08
CA VAL A 262 -8.03 14.23 21.63
C VAL A 262 -6.62 14.41 22.18
N LEU A 263 -5.78 15.22 21.53
CA LEU A 263 -4.44 15.54 22.02
C LEU A 263 -4.49 16.30 23.35
N GLN A 264 -5.37 17.30 23.47
CA GLN A 264 -5.59 18.03 24.73
C GLN A 264 -6.11 17.12 25.85
N ARG A 265 -6.99 16.16 25.54
CA ARG A 265 -7.45 15.15 26.51
C ARG A 265 -6.32 14.24 26.98
N VAL A 266 -5.43 13.79 26.09
CA VAL A 266 -4.25 12.99 26.46
C VAL A 266 -3.34 13.76 27.41
N LEU A 267 -3.13 15.07 27.18
CA LEU A 267 -2.33 15.91 28.08
C LEU A 267 -3.01 16.18 29.43
N SER A 268 -4.34 16.26 29.45
CA SER A 268 -5.12 16.51 30.66
C SER A 268 -5.34 15.25 31.52
N ALA A 269 -5.19 14.06 30.93
CA ALA A 269 -5.33 12.80 31.63
C ALA A 269 -4.20 12.63 32.64
N ARG A 270 -4.49 12.82 33.94
CA ARG A 270 -3.52 12.59 35.01
C ARG A 270 -3.14 11.10 35.09
N PRO A 271 -1.84 10.77 35.12
CA PRO A 271 -1.39 9.42 35.46
C PRO A 271 -1.72 9.21 36.94
N GLY A 272 -2.66 8.32 37.25
CA GLY A 272 -2.99 7.95 38.62
C GLY A 272 -4.33 8.45 39.17
N GLY A 273 -5.23 8.96 38.32
CA GLY A 273 -6.65 9.10 38.67
C GLY A 273 -7.35 7.74 38.79
N ARG A 274 -6.92 6.88 39.73
CA ARG A 274 -7.74 5.74 40.14
C ARG A 274 -9.08 6.31 40.61
N SER A 275 -10.17 5.89 39.99
CA SER A 275 -11.50 6.07 40.56
C SER A 275 -11.45 5.60 42.03
N PRO A 276 -11.89 6.41 43.01
CA PRO A 276 -11.66 6.16 44.43
C PRO A 276 -12.34 4.91 45.01
N GLU A 277 -13.01 4.08 44.21
CA GLU A 277 -13.81 2.95 44.72
C GLU A 277 -13.04 1.63 44.95
N ALA A 278 -11.72 1.58 44.71
CA ALA A 278 -10.95 0.37 44.96
C ALA A 278 -9.53 0.65 45.48
N SER A 279 -9.39 1.06 46.74
CA SER A 279 -8.08 1.00 47.40
C SER A 279 -8.18 0.80 48.91
N ALA A 280 -8.15 -0.46 49.32
CA ALA A 280 -7.71 -0.87 50.64
C ALA A 280 -6.84 -2.13 50.49
N ARG A 281 -5.53 -1.94 50.21
CA ARG A 281 -4.42 -2.81 50.65
C ARG A 281 -3.06 -2.36 50.06
N GLY A 282 -2.15 -1.98 50.96
CA GLY A 282 -0.71 -2.27 50.91
C GLY A 282 0.14 -1.60 49.83
N CYS A 283 0.86 -0.54 50.22
CA CYS A 283 1.92 0.08 49.42
C CYS A 283 3.24 -0.72 49.49
N SER A 284 3.86 -0.98 48.35
CA SER A 284 5.32 -1.14 48.22
C SER A 284 5.82 -0.13 47.17
N LEU A 285 6.81 0.67 47.58
CA LEU A 285 7.54 1.62 46.73
C LEU A 285 8.66 0.86 46.01
N GLY A 286 8.71 0.94 44.68
CA GLY A 286 9.87 0.47 43.91
C GLY A 286 9.57 -0.28 42.62
N ALA A 287 8.60 0.16 41.82
CA ALA A 287 8.53 -0.17 40.40
C ALA A 287 7.71 0.92 39.72
N THR A 288 8.35 1.76 38.88
CA THR A 288 7.61 2.51 37.86
C THR A 288 6.88 1.48 37.03
N SER A 289 5.57 1.44 37.12
CA SER A 289 4.79 0.43 36.41
C SER A 289 4.94 0.69 34.92
N ALA A 290 4.90 -0.35 34.08
CA ALA A 290 4.97 -0.18 32.62
C ALA A 290 3.94 0.85 32.09
N ALA A 291 2.81 1.01 32.80
CA ALA A 291 1.78 2.00 32.51
C ALA A 291 2.24 3.46 32.67
N ASP A 292 3.18 3.75 33.57
CA ASP A 292 3.73 5.10 33.77
C ASP A 292 4.67 5.50 32.63
N CYS A 293 5.43 4.53 32.10
CA CYS A 293 6.29 4.74 30.92
C CYS A 293 5.47 4.98 29.65
N ASP A 294 4.35 4.27 29.48
CA ASP A 294 3.46 4.44 28.33
C ASP A 294 2.79 5.82 28.30
N TRP A 295 2.40 6.35 29.47
CA TRP A 295 1.81 7.68 29.57
C TRP A 295 2.80 8.78 29.21
N ALA A 296 4.03 8.73 29.74
CA ALA A 296 5.04 9.74 29.45
C ALA A 296 5.37 9.80 27.94
N ALA A 297 5.44 8.65 27.27
CA ALA A 297 5.63 8.59 25.82
C ALA A 297 4.42 9.15 25.06
N ALA A 298 3.19 8.82 25.48
CA ALA A 298 1.97 9.34 24.89
C ALA A 298 1.87 10.88 25.04
N SER A 299 2.15 11.42 26.22
CA SER A 299 2.17 12.86 26.46
C SER A 299 3.26 13.56 25.64
N ALA A 300 4.46 12.98 25.56
CA ALA A 300 5.53 13.56 24.75
C ALA A 300 5.17 13.65 23.26
N LEU A 301 4.53 12.61 22.70
CA LEU A 301 4.04 12.63 21.32
C LEU A 301 2.89 13.64 21.15
N ALA A 302 1.97 13.72 22.10
CA ALA A 302 0.88 14.69 22.04
C ALA A 302 1.38 16.14 22.10
N VAL A 303 2.34 16.44 22.98
CA VAL A 303 3.01 17.76 23.01
C VAL A 303 3.72 18.03 21.69
N ARG A 304 4.48 17.05 21.17
CA ARG A 304 5.20 17.22 19.90
C ARG A 304 4.25 17.53 18.75
N ALA A 305 3.15 16.79 18.64
CA ALA A 305 2.13 17.02 17.62
C ALA A 305 1.53 18.43 17.78
N LEU A 306 1.12 18.83 18.98
CA LEU A 306 0.55 20.16 19.24
C LEU A 306 1.52 21.30 18.93
N VAL A 307 2.80 21.16 19.26
CA VAL A 307 3.84 22.17 18.96
C VAL A 307 4.06 22.32 17.45
N LEU A 308 3.97 21.24 16.69
CA LEU A 308 4.07 21.30 15.22
C LEU A 308 2.83 21.91 14.56
N LEU A 309 1.70 21.90 15.27
CA LEU A 309 0.41 22.41 14.82
C LEU A 309 0.08 23.82 15.35
N SER A 310 0.94 24.42 16.17
CA SER A 310 0.80 25.79 16.69
C SER A 310 1.68 26.77 15.93
#